data_AF-D5K9H0-F1
#
_entry.id   AF-D5K9H0-F1
#
_cell.length_a   1.000
_cell.length_b   1.000
_cell.length_c   1.000
_cell.angle_alpha   90.00
_cell.angle_beta   90.00
_cell.angle_gamma   90.00
#
_symmetry.space_group_name_H-M   'P 1'
#
loop_
_entity.id
_entity.type
_entity.pdbx_description
1 polymer ?
#
loop_
_entity_poly.entity_id
_entity_poly.type
_entity_poly.pdbx_seq_one_letter_code
_entity_poly.pdbx_strand_id
1 'polypeptide(L)'
;MVNSCLYQFNYLGGMEMAYAIAFDLDTTVLQELYPNSSWQNAYGDVKRTLVGLGFNHQQGSVYFGNSEITAVSCVLAAQKLSQTYAWFKPAVSDIRMLRIEEMNDLQPAL
;
A
#
# COMPACT_ATOMS: atom_id res chain seq x y z
N MET A 1 -32.16 -17.39 -21.36
CA MET A 1 -30.86 -17.70 -20.71
C MET A 1 -29.99 -16.44 -20.63
N VAL A 2 -30.50 -15.35 -20.02
CA VAL A 2 -29.76 -14.07 -19.93
C VAL A 2 -29.71 -13.49 -18.51
N ASN A 3 -30.22 -14.23 -17.51
CA ASN A 3 -30.41 -13.72 -16.15
C ASN A 3 -29.52 -14.36 -15.08
N SER A 4 -28.54 -15.19 -15.43
CA SER A 4 -27.58 -15.74 -14.44
C SER A 4 -26.27 -14.98 -14.36
N CYS A 5 -25.82 -14.33 -15.44
CA CYS A 5 -24.54 -13.61 -15.46
C CYS A 5 -24.63 -12.23 -14.77
N LEU A 6 -25.79 -11.56 -14.84
CA LEU A 6 -25.99 -10.23 -14.23
C LEU A 6 -26.25 -10.28 -12.70
N TYR A 7 -26.59 -11.44 -12.14
CA TYR A 7 -26.75 -11.60 -10.69
C TYR A 7 -25.43 -11.88 -9.97
N GLN A 8 -24.36 -12.27 -10.67
CA GLN A 8 -23.00 -12.34 -10.10
C GLN A 8 -22.26 -11.00 -10.13
N PHE A 9 -22.75 -10.02 -10.89
CA PHE A 9 -22.17 -8.67 -10.95
C PHE A 9 -22.74 -7.69 -9.91
N ASN A 10 -23.83 -8.05 -9.21
CA ASN A 10 -24.61 -7.09 -8.40
C ASN A 10 -24.61 -7.34 -6.88
N TYR A 11 -23.74 -8.18 -6.34
CA TYR A 11 -23.51 -8.25 -4.89
C TYR A 11 -22.02 -8.47 -4.62
N LEU A 12 -21.30 -7.37 -4.39
CA LEU A 12 -20.04 -7.16 -3.65
C LEU A 12 -19.27 -5.91 -4.15
N GLY A 13 -19.73 -5.23 -5.21
CA GLY A 13 -19.25 -3.89 -5.61
C GLY A 13 -19.89 -2.75 -4.81
N GLY A 14 -20.22 -2.98 -3.54
CA GLY A 14 -20.83 -1.97 -2.68
C GLY A 14 -19.76 -1.13 -2.03
N MET A 15 -19.54 0.10 -2.53
CA MET A 15 -18.87 1.24 -1.87
C MET A 15 -18.01 0.87 -0.64
N GLU A 16 -16.97 0.06 -0.79
CA GLU A 16 -16.02 -0.17 0.30
C GLU A 16 -14.94 0.88 0.14
N MET A 17 -15.20 2.04 0.74
CA MET A 17 -14.26 3.15 0.79
C MET A 17 -12.97 2.66 1.46
N ALA A 18 -11.92 2.47 0.68
CA ALA A 18 -10.63 2.03 1.18
C ALA A 18 -9.62 3.18 1.16
N TYR A 19 -8.59 3.07 2.00
CA TYR A 19 -7.44 3.95 1.92
C TYR A 19 -6.23 3.18 1.42
N ALA A 20 -5.27 3.86 0.82
CA ALA A 20 -4.01 3.27 0.41
C ALA A 20 -2.83 4.15 0.78
N ILE A 21 -1.66 3.52 0.91
CA ILE A 21 -0.37 4.19 0.97
C ILE A 21 0.38 3.85 -0.31
N ALA A 22 0.84 4.88 -1.00
CA ALA A 22 1.83 4.77 -2.06
C ALA A 22 3.07 5.55 -1.62
N PHE A 23 4.25 5.01 -1.89
CA PHE A 23 5.51 5.71 -1.59
C PHE A 23 6.56 5.45 -2.66
N ASP A 24 7.56 6.31 -2.70
CA ASP A 24 8.79 6.11 -3.44
C ASP A 24 10.00 6.39 -2.55
N LEU A 25 11.11 5.72 -2.85
CA LEU A 25 12.37 5.84 -2.11
C LEU A 25 13.47 6.30 -3.07
N ASP A 26 14.22 7.33 -2.68
CA ASP A 26 15.46 7.69 -3.34
C ASP A 26 16.50 6.59 -3.11
N THR A 27 16.77 5.80 -4.16
CA THR A 27 17.69 4.68 -4.09
C THR A 27 19.15 5.08 -3.81
N THR A 28 19.54 6.31 -4.12
CA THR A 28 20.89 6.84 -3.84
C THR A 28 21.04 7.04 -2.34
N VAL A 29 20.09 7.76 -1.73
CA VAL A 29 20.07 7.98 -0.27
C VAL A 29 19.90 6.66 0.48
N LEU A 30 19.05 5.77 -0.03
CA LEU A 30 18.80 4.48 0.57
C LEU A 30 20.04 3.58 0.59
N GLN A 31 20.85 3.58 -0.48
CA GLN A 31 22.12 2.84 -0.53
C GLN A 31 23.13 3.31 0.52
N GLU A 32 23.12 4.60 0.86
CA GLU A 32 24.02 5.17 1.87
C GLU A 32 23.54 4.91 3.30
N LEU A 33 22.23 4.97 3.54
CA LEU A 33 21.64 4.96 4.88
C LEU A 33 21.14 3.59 5.34
N TYR A 34 20.92 2.64 4.43
CA TYR A 34 20.41 1.33 4.80
C TYR A 34 21.49 0.51 5.55
N PRO A 35 21.14 -0.29 6.58
CA PRO A 35 22.13 -0.89 7.48
C PRO A 35 23.08 -1.94 6.86
N ASN A 36 22.82 -2.38 5.62
CA ASN A 36 23.65 -3.36 4.92
C ASN A 36 23.64 -3.10 3.41
N SER A 37 24.51 -3.79 2.67
CA SER A 37 24.67 -3.62 1.22
C SER A 37 23.47 -4.10 0.39
N SER A 38 22.57 -4.89 0.97
CA SER A 38 21.34 -5.37 0.32
C SER A 38 20.19 -4.39 0.56
N TRP A 39 20.37 -3.14 0.13
CA TRP A 39 19.41 -2.05 0.33
C TRP A 39 18.01 -2.35 -0.21
N GLN A 40 17.88 -3.25 -1.20
CA GLN A 40 16.58 -3.69 -1.72
C GLN A 40 15.70 -4.37 -0.65
N ASN A 41 16.31 -4.87 0.43
CA ASN A 41 15.59 -5.41 1.58
C ASN A 41 14.71 -4.36 2.28
N ALA A 42 14.98 -3.06 2.07
CA ALA A 42 14.14 -1.97 2.54
C ALA A 42 12.66 -2.11 2.14
N TYR A 43 12.39 -2.53 0.89
CA TYR A 43 11.02 -2.76 0.45
C TYR A 43 10.36 -3.93 1.18
N GLY A 44 11.15 -4.97 1.52
CA GLY A 44 10.70 -6.10 2.34
C GLY A 44 10.38 -5.69 3.77
N ASP A 45 11.17 -4.80 4.35
CA ASP A 45 10.95 -4.25 5.69
C ASP A 45 9.69 -3.39 5.75
N VAL A 46 9.50 -2.50 4.78
CA VAL A 46 8.27 -1.70 4.66
C VAL A 46 7.06 -2.60 4.45
N LYS A 47 7.17 -3.59 3.55
CA LYS A 47 6.10 -4.58 3.32
C LYS A 47 5.71 -5.29 4.61
N ARG A 48 6.68 -5.79 5.36
CA ARG A 48 6.43 -6.51 6.62
C ARG A 48 5.72 -5.63 7.64
N THR A 49 6.13 -4.37 7.77
CA THR A 49 5.49 -3.42 8.69
C THR A 49 4.07 -3.10 8.26
N LEU A 50 3.84 -2.75 7.00
CA LEU A 50 2.51 -2.38 6.50
C LEU A 50 1.54 -3.56 6.52
N VAL A 51 1.99 -4.75 6.10
CA VAL A 51 1.16 -5.98 6.20
C VAL A 51 0.85 -6.32 7.65
N GLY A 52 1.80 -6.16 8.57
CA GLY A 52 1.56 -6.34 10.00
C GLY A 52 0.56 -5.34 10.60
N LEU A 53 0.30 -4.22 9.93
CA LEU A 53 -0.70 -3.22 10.31
C LEU A 53 -2.06 -3.42 9.60
N GLY A 54 -2.23 -4.49 8.82
CA GLY A 54 -3.48 -4.81 8.14
C GLY A 54 -3.61 -4.28 6.71
N PHE A 55 -2.52 -3.77 6.12
CA PHE A 55 -2.50 -3.40 4.70
C PHE A 55 -2.21 -4.60 3.80
N ASN A 56 -2.84 -4.63 2.64
CA ASN A 56 -2.62 -5.59 1.57
C ASN A 56 -1.68 -5.00 0.51
N HIS A 57 -0.53 -5.64 0.32
CA HIS A 57 0.42 -5.27 -0.73
C HIS A 57 -0.18 -5.58 -2.12
N GLN A 58 -0.18 -4.59 -3.01
CA GLN A 58 -0.70 -4.75 -4.36
C GLN A 58 0.44 -4.96 -5.36
N GLN A 59 1.04 -3.88 -5.83
CA GLN A 59 2.17 -3.90 -6.75
C GLN A 59 3.17 -2.81 -6.35
N GLY A 60 4.47 -3.11 -6.50
CA GLY A 60 5.53 -2.15 -6.20
C GLY A 60 5.43 -1.62 -4.77
N SER A 61 5.31 -0.30 -4.65
CA SER A 61 5.23 0.42 -3.37
C SER A 61 3.81 0.85 -3.00
N VAL A 62 2.78 0.15 -3.51
CA VAL A 62 1.36 0.46 -3.26
C VAL A 62 0.73 -0.58 -2.33
N TYR A 63 0.04 -0.08 -1.30
CA TYR A 63 -0.56 -0.87 -0.24
C TYR A 63 -1.99 -0.41 0.01
N PHE A 64 -2.95 -1.30 -0.15
CA PHE A 64 -4.38 -1.00 0.08
C PHE A 64 -4.78 -1.42 1.49
N GLY A 65 -5.61 -0.61 2.12
CA GLY A 65 -6.24 -0.95 3.38
C GLY A 65 -7.41 -1.90 3.19
N ASN A 66 -7.73 -2.68 4.23
CA ASN A 66 -9.01 -3.38 4.34
C ASN A 66 -10.11 -2.43 4.86
N SER A 67 -11.30 -2.95 5.15
CA SER A 67 -12.45 -2.19 5.68
C SER A 67 -12.17 -1.47 7.01
N GLU A 68 -11.17 -1.91 7.77
CA GLU A 68 -10.82 -1.37 9.08
C GLU A 68 -9.76 -0.27 9.00
N ILE A 69 -9.06 -0.14 7.86
CA ILE A 69 -8.06 0.89 7.66
C ILE A 69 -8.74 2.23 7.41
N THR A 70 -8.37 3.21 8.23
CA THR A 70 -8.84 4.60 8.12
C THR A 70 -7.70 5.52 7.67
N ALA A 71 -8.04 6.77 7.36
CA ALA A 71 -7.03 7.81 7.13
C ALA A 71 -6.03 7.94 8.30
N VAL A 72 -6.51 7.78 9.54
CA VAL A 72 -5.66 7.81 10.74
C VAL A 72 -4.70 6.61 10.75
N SER A 73 -5.18 5.42 10.39
CA SER A 73 -4.35 4.22 10.27
C SER A 73 -3.20 4.45 9.29
N CYS A 74 -3.42 5.14 8.17
CA CYS A 74 -2.36 5.50 7.22
C CYS A 74 -1.29 6.43 7.83
N VAL A 75 -1.72 7.45 8.58
CA VAL A 75 -0.80 8.38 9.27
C VAL A 75 0.04 7.62 10.30
N LEU A 76 -0.60 6.77 11.11
CA LEU A 76 0.10 5.96 12.12
C LEU A 76 1.08 4.97 11.48
N ALA A 77 0.73 4.39 10.33
CA ALA A 77 1.62 3.50 9.60
C ALA A 77 2.88 4.23 9.08
N ALA A 78 2.73 5.42 8.49
CA ALA A 78 3.87 6.22 8.05
C ALA A 78 4.76 6.64 9.23
N GLN A 79 4.16 7.04 10.36
CA GLN A 79 4.90 7.34 11.59
C GLN A 79 5.64 6.11 12.11
N LYS A 80 4.99 4.94 12.13
CA LYS A 80 5.60 3.69 12.57
C LYS A 80 6.81 3.32 11.71
N LEU A 81 6.73 3.45 10.39
CA LEU A 81 7.85 3.24 9.48
C LEU A 81 9.01 4.19 9.79
N SER A 82 8.72 5.50 9.91
CA SER A 82 9.73 6.50 10.24
C SER A 82 10.39 6.31 11.60
N GLN A 83 9.69 5.76 12.59
CA GLN A 83 10.24 5.49 13.92
C GLN A 83 11.00 4.17 13.99
N THR A 84 10.60 3.18 13.19
CA THR A 84 11.20 1.84 13.19
C THR A 84 12.50 1.82 12.38
N TYR A 85 12.54 2.57 11.28
CA TYR A 85 13.63 2.54 10.33
C TYR A 85 14.25 3.93 10.20
N ALA A 86 15.44 4.11 10.77
CA ALA A 86 16.15 5.40 10.74
C ALA A 86 16.42 5.92 9.31
N TRP A 87 16.58 5.00 8.35
CA TRP A 87 16.80 5.30 6.93
C TRP A 87 15.51 5.72 6.20
N PHE A 88 14.32 5.41 6.73
CA PHE A 88 13.07 5.56 5.97
C PHE A 88 12.75 7.02 5.68
N LYS A 89 12.64 7.86 6.72
CA LYS A 89 12.32 9.28 6.55
C LYS A 89 13.27 10.02 5.58
N PRO A 90 14.61 9.91 5.71
CA PRO A 90 15.51 10.59 4.78
C PRO A 90 15.50 9.98 3.36
N ALA A 91 15.17 8.69 3.19
CA ALA A 91 15.12 8.05 1.89
C ALA A 91 13.78 8.21 1.15
N VAL A 92 12.70 8.67 1.80
CA VAL A 92 11.40 8.87 1.13
C VAL A 92 11.45 10.07 0.20
N SER A 93 11.26 9.84 -1.11
CA SER A 93 11.16 10.88 -2.14
C SER A 93 9.72 11.39 -2.30
N ASP A 94 8.73 10.50 -2.22
CA ASP A 94 7.29 10.83 -2.23
C ASP A 94 6.53 9.80 -1.35
N ILE A 95 5.50 10.26 -0.63
CA ILE A 95 4.59 9.37 0.10
C ILE A 95 3.20 9.99 0.13
N ARG A 96 2.18 9.22 -0.26
CA ARG A 96 0.80 9.67 -0.35
C ARG A 96 -0.15 8.71 0.31
N MET A 97 -1.14 9.30 0.97
CA MET A 97 -2.37 8.61 1.32
C MET A 97 -3.37 8.83 0.18
N LEU A 98 -3.94 7.75 -0.32
CA LEU A 98 -4.98 7.76 -1.35
C LEU A 98 -6.29 7.30 -0.73
N ARG A 99 -7.40 7.84 -1.23
CA ARG A 99 -8.75 7.36 -0.95
C ARG A 99 -9.26 6.67 -2.21
N ILE A 100 -9.68 5.42 -2.07
CA ILE A 100 -10.15 4.56 -3.16
C ILE A 100 -11.66 4.47 -3.00
N GLU A 101 -12.38 4.98 -4.00
CA GLU A 101 -13.85 4.89 -4.04
C GLU A 101 -14.31 3.60 -4.73
N GLU A 102 -13.53 3.15 -5.72
CA GLU A 102 -13.77 1.92 -6.46
C GLU A 102 -12.46 1.18 -6.74
N MET A 103 -12.47 -0.13 -6.53
CA MET A 103 -11.34 -1.01 -6.80
C MET A 103 -11.64 -1.86 -8.04
N ASN A 104 -11.24 -1.35 -9.20
CA ASN A 104 -11.49 -1.99 -10.49
C ASN A 104 -10.21 -2.67 -11.00
N ASP A 105 -10.27 -3.99 -11.20
CA ASP A 105 -9.21 -4.75 -11.88
C ASP A 105 -9.47 -4.75 -13.39
N LEU A 106 -8.49 -4.24 -14.15
CA LEU A 106 -8.56 -4.16 -15.61
C LEU A 106 -7.89 -5.35 -16.30
N GLN A 107 -7.23 -6.26 -15.58
CA GLN A 107 -6.59 -7.43 -16.19
C GLN A 107 -7.56 -8.28 -17.04
N PRO A 108 -8.84 -8.48 -16.67
CA PRO A 108 -9.79 -9.20 -17.52
C PRO A 108 -10.13 -8.52 -18.85
N ALA A 109 -9.80 -7.23 -19.02
CA ALA A 109 -10.09 -6.45 -20.22
C ALA A 109 -8.91 -6.41 -21.22
N LEU A 110 -7.74 -6.96 -20.86
CA LEU A 110 -6.55 -7.09 -21.70
C LEU A 110 -6.49 -8.46 -22.37
#